data_AF-A0A849S2B3-F1
#
_entry.id   AF-A0A849S2B3-F1
#
_cell.length_a   1.000
_cell.length_b   1.000
_cell.length_c   1.000
_cell.angle_alpha   90.00
_cell.angle_beta   90.00
_cell.angle_gamma   90.00
#
_symmetry.space_group_name_H-M   'P 1'
#
loop_
_entity.id
_entity.type
_entity.pdbx_description
1 polymer ?
#
loop_
_entity_poly.entity_id
_entity_poly.type
_entity_poly.pdbx_seq_one_letter_code
_entity_poly.pdbx_strand_id
1 'polypeptide(L)'
;MPLWEHYQQCLVTTDPAELNILIEKVEQVTLAEVEPPSWMKRWGQHVMSHPVRTAVDPQALGVACTIRAAAVMMEAEQLVEAQALYRRVLARYSSRDWAYYVDQAKEALAALQGSASAVVALRPDPARSR
;
A
#
# COMPACT_ATOMS: atom_id res chain seq x y z
N MET A 1 12.91 -0.13 -18.13
CA MET A 1 11.49 -0.37 -17.84
C MET A 1 11.30 -0.02 -16.36
N PRO A 2 11.09 1.26 -16.02
CA PRO A 2 11.35 1.73 -14.66
C PRO A 2 10.41 1.12 -13.59
N LEU A 3 9.15 0.86 -13.92
CA LEU A 3 8.15 0.37 -12.96
C LEU A 3 8.46 -1.03 -12.42
N TRP A 4 8.77 -1.98 -13.32
CA TRP A 4 9.06 -3.36 -12.93
C TRP A 4 10.34 -3.44 -12.10
N GLU A 5 11.37 -2.67 -12.48
CA GLU A 5 12.64 -2.59 -11.75
C GLU A 5 12.43 -2.02 -10.33
N HIS A 6 11.66 -0.93 -10.19
CA HIS A 6 11.33 -0.38 -8.87
C HIS A 6 10.50 -1.35 -8.02
N TYR A 7 9.57 -2.09 -8.62
CA TYR A 7 8.81 -3.11 -7.90
C TYR A 7 9.71 -4.26 -7.42
N GLN A 8 10.63 -4.74 -8.28
CA GLN A 8 11.60 -5.76 -7.89
C GLN A 8 12.50 -5.30 -6.74
N GLN A 9 12.95 -4.04 -6.77
CA GLN A 9 13.68 -3.43 -5.65
C GLN A 9 12.82 -3.42 -4.38
N CYS A 10 11.55 -3.01 -4.49
CA CYS A 10 10.63 -3.01 -3.37
C CYS A 10 10.45 -4.39 -2.75
N LEU A 11 10.57 -5.49 -3.49
CA LEU A 11 10.46 -6.85 -2.94
C LEU A 11 11.67 -7.28 -2.10
N VAL A 12 12.84 -6.69 -2.31
CA VAL A 12 14.09 -7.11 -1.66
C VAL A 12 14.61 -6.10 -0.64
N THR A 13 14.28 -4.82 -0.76
CA THR A 13 14.71 -3.77 0.17
C THR A 13 14.09 -3.96 1.55
N THR A 14 14.88 -3.81 2.61
CA THR A 14 14.45 -3.91 4.01
C THR A 14 14.63 -2.60 4.78
N ASP A 15 15.28 -1.60 4.22
CA ASP A 15 15.37 -0.27 4.82
C ASP A 15 14.04 0.50 4.63
N PRO A 16 13.37 0.92 5.72
CA PRO A 16 12.12 1.68 5.63
C PRO A 16 12.25 3.00 4.87
N ALA A 17 13.40 3.68 4.95
CA ALA A 17 13.60 4.95 4.26
C ALA A 17 13.68 4.75 2.73
N GLU A 18 14.46 3.77 2.28
CA GLU A 18 14.48 3.37 0.87
C GLU A 18 13.12 2.88 0.35
N LEU A 19 12.36 2.15 1.18
CA LEU A 19 11.03 1.66 0.80
C LEU A 19 10.04 2.80 0.54
N ASN A 20 10.07 3.87 1.35
CA ASN A 20 9.24 5.05 1.10
C ASN A 20 9.54 5.68 -0.26
N ILE A 21 10.83 5.81 -0.63
CA ILE A 21 11.24 6.33 -1.94
C ILE A 21 10.74 5.43 -3.07
N LEU A 22 10.81 4.11 -2.89
CA LEU A 22 10.34 3.15 -3.89
C LEU A 22 8.82 3.20 -4.08
N ILE A 23 8.04 3.34 -2.99
CA ILE A 23 6.59 3.54 -3.06
C ILE A 23 6.26 4.79 -3.89
N GLU A 24 6.90 5.92 -3.59
CA GLU A 24 6.67 7.17 -4.34
C GLU A 24 6.97 7.03 -5.82
N LYS A 25 8.09 6.38 -6.17
CA LYS A 25 8.48 6.14 -7.57
C LYS A 25 7.47 5.25 -8.30
N VAL A 26 6.98 4.19 -7.64
CA VAL A 26 5.97 3.30 -8.23
C VAL A 26 4.65 4.06 -8.43
N GLU A 27 4.20 4.81 -7.42
CA GLU A 27 2.95 5.57 -7.48
C GLU A 27 2.95 6.69 -8.52
N GLN A 28 4.05 7.42 -8.69
CA GLN A 28 4.18 8.45 -9.73
C GLN A 28 3.92 7.87 -11.13
N VAL A 29 4.35 6.64 -11.39
CA VAL A 29 4.11 5.97 -12.67
C VAL A 29 2.63 5.56 -12.81
N THR A 30 1.97 5.17 -11.71
CA THR A 30 0.53 4.81 -11.73
C THR A 30 -0.40 5.99 -11.95
N LEU A 31 0.00 7.19 -11.52
CA LEU A 31 -0.78 8.43 -11.67
C LEU A 31 -0.61 9.08 -13.05
N ALA A 32 0.40 8.67 -13.81
CA ALA A 32 0.52 9.04 -15.21
C ALA A 32 -0.52 8.27 -16.04
N GLU A 33 -1.80 8.54 -15.79
CA GLU A 33 -2.86 8.23 -16.75
C GLU A 33 -2.52 8.97 -18.04
N VAL A 34 -2.17 8.21 -19.08
CA VAL A 34 -1.98 8.79 -20.40
C VAL A 34 -3.37 9.21 -20.86
N GLU A 35 -3.71 10.49 -20.69
CA GLU A 35 -4.91 11.03 -21.30
C GLU A 35 -4.88 10.69 -22.79
N PRO A 36 -5.89 9.99 -23.31
CA PRO A 36 -5.87 9.61 -24.70
C PRO A 36 -5.93 10.87 -25.56
N PRO A 37 -5.22 10.90 -26.70
CA PRO A 37 -5.21 12.04 -27.60
C PRO A 37 -6.62 12.55 -27.92
N SER A 38 -6.80 13.86 -28.00
CA SER A 38 -8.12 14.50 -28.17
C SER A 38 -8.92 13.97 -29.37
N TRP A 39 -8.24 13.51 -30.43
CA TRP A 39 -8.86 12.94 -31.62
C TRP A 39 -9.56 11.59 -31.36
N MET A 40 -9.13 10.83 -30.35
CA MET A 40 -9.75 9.56 -29.95
C MET A 40 -11.06 9.77 -29.18
N LYS A 41 -11.36 10.98 -28.66
CA LYS A 41 -12.59 11.26 -27.89
C LYS A 41 -13.87 10.93 -28.66
N ARG A 42 -13.80 10.93 -29.99
CA ARG A 42 -14.92 10.59 -30.90
C ARG A 42 -15.21 9.09 -30.99
N TRP A 43 -14.33 8.23 -30.49
CA TRP A 43 -14.44 6.78 -30.61
C TRP A 43 -15.25 6.14 -29.47
N GLY A 44 -15.74 6.95 -28.53
CA GLY A 44 -16.56 6.52 -27.40
C GLY A 44 -15.74 6.02 -26.21
N GLN A 45 -16.36 6.00 -25.03
CA GLN A 45 -15.71 5.66 -23.76
C GLN A 45 -15.05 4.27 -23.77
N HIS A 46 -15.66 3.30 -24.46
CA HIS A 46 -15.14 1.92 -24.57
C HIS A 46 -13.80 1.82 -25.32
N VAL A 47 -13.49 2.78 -26.19
CA VAL A 47 -12.20 2.85 -26.92
C VAL A 47 -11.21 3.76 -26.18
N MET A 48 -11.69 4.76 -25.44
CA MET A 48 -10.87 5.62 -24.57
C MET A 48 -10.28 4.85 -23.39
N SER A 49 -11.00 3.84 -22.88
CA SER A 49 -10.56 2.98 -21.78
C SER A 49 -9.55 1.92 -22.22
N HIS A 50 -8.66 2.23 -23.18
CA HIS A 50 -7.65 1.28 -23.62
C HIS A 50 -6.87 0.80 -22.39
N PRO A 51 -6.95 -0.49 -22.04
CA PRO A 51 -6.07 -1.00 -21.01
C PRO A 51 -4.67 -0.81 -21.57
N VAL A 52 -3.84 -0.07 -20.85
CA VAL A 52 -2.40 -0.17 -21.03
C VAL A 52 -2.13 -1.66 -20.90
N ARG A 53 -1.80 -2.33 -22.01
CA ARG A 53 -1.56 -3.78 -22.03
C ARG A 53 -0.19 -4.05 -21.41
N THR A 54 -0.02 -3.67 -20.15
CA THR A 54 0.99 -4.27 -19.31
C THR A 54 0.46 -5.64 -18.90
N ALA A 55 1.31 -6.67 -18.93
CA ALA A 55 0.95 -7.98 -18.43
C ALA A 55 0.58 -7.95 -16.92
N VAL A 56 0.87 -6.85 -16.23
CA VAL A 56 0.66 -6.62 -14.81
C VAL A 56 0.09 -5.21 -14.60
N ASP A 57 -0.91 -5.08 -13.74
CA ASP A 57 -1.51 -3.78 -13.38
C ASP A 57 -0.53 -2.94 -12.54
N PRO A 58 -0.13 -1.74 -12.99
CA PRO A 58 0.74 -0.83 -12.23
C PRO A 58 0.21 -0.46 -10.85
N GLN A 59 -1.10 -0.27 -10.70
CA GLN A 59 -1.72 0.05 -9.42
C GLN A 59 -1.63 -1.15 -8.46
N ALA A 60 -1.79 -2.37 -8.98
CA ALA A 60 -1.59 -3.60 -8.21
C ALA A 60 -0.14 -3.74 -7.70
N LEU A 61 0.86 -3.37 -8.51
CA LEU A 61 2.25 -3.33 -8.08
C LEU A 61 2.49 -2.28 -6.98
N GLY A 62 1.90 -1.10 -7.12
CA GLY A 62 2.01 -0.02 -6.15
C GLY A 62 1.41 -0.36 -4.79
N VAL A 63 0.19 -0.90 -4.78
CA VAL A 63 -0.46 -1.30 -3.53
C VAL A 63 0.27 -2.48 -2.85
N ALA A 64 0.75 -3.45 -3.62
CA ALA A 64 1.54 -4.57 -3.09
C ALA A 64 2.86 -4.08 -2.46
N CYS A 65 3.57 -3.17 -3.12
CA CYS A 65 4.78 -2.56 -2.57
C CYS A 65 4.48 -1.76 -1.29
N THR A 66 3.36 -1.03 -1.26
CA THR A 66 2.93 -0.25 -0.09
C THR A 66 2.65 -1.15 1.13
N ILE A 67 1.92 -2.25 0.92
CA ILE A 67 1.63 -3.23 1.98
C ILE A 67 2.92 -3.87 2.51
N ARG A 68 3.84 -4.26 1.61
CA ARG A 68 5.13 -4.82 2.02
C ARG A 68 5.95 -3.83 2.84
N ALA A 69 6.01 -2.57 2.42
CA ALA A 69 6.74 -1.53 3.15
C ALA A 69 6.16 -1.34 4.56
N ALA A 70 4.84 -1.33 4.68
CA ALA A 70 4.17 -1.27 5.98
C ALA A 70 4.51 -2.48 6.86
N ALA A 71 4.58 -3.70 6.30
CA ALA A 71 5.00 -4.89 7.02
C ALA A 71 6.45 -4.79 7.52
N VAL A 72 7.37 -4.33 6.69
CA VAL A 72 8.78 -4.08 7.08
C VAL A 72 8.87 -3.03 8.20
N MET A 73 8.06 -1.96 8.12
CA MET A 73 7.99 -0.95 9.18
C MET A 73 7.45 -1.54 10.49
N MET A 74 6.49 -2.48 10.45
CA MET A 74 6.05 -3.17 11.66
C MET A 74 7.17 -3.99 12.29
N GLU A 75 7.94 -4.72 11.48
CA GLU A 75 9.09 -5.51 11.96
C GLU A 75 10.19 -4.62 12.56
N ALA A 76 10.33 -3.39 12.05
CA ALA A 76 11.24 -2.38 12.56
C ALA A 76 10.66 -1.53 13.73
N GLU A 77 9.51 -1.91 14.30
CA GLU A 77 8.79 -1.20 15.37
C GLU A 77 8.37 0.25 15.03
N GLN A 78 8.37 0.62 13.75
CA GLN A 78 7.86 1.90 13.23
C GLN A 78 6.34 1.84 13.05
N LEU A 79 5.62 1.66 14.17
CA LEU A 79 4.20 1.32 14.17
C LEU A 79 3.31 2.44 13.64
N VAL A 80 3.71 3.71 13.82
CA VAL A 80 2.94 4.88 13.37
C VAL A 80 2.97 4.97 11.85
N GLU A 81 4.16 4.80 11.27
CA GLU A 81 4.42 4.82 9.84
C GLU A 81 3.75 3.63 9.15
N ALA A 82 3.87 2.42 9.72
CA ALA A 82 3.18 1.23 9.24
C ALA A 82 1.66 1.44 9.21
N GLN A 83 1.08 1.97 10.30
CA GLN A 83 -0.33 2.27 10.39
C GLN A 83 -0.78 3.29 9.34
N ALA A 84 0.04 4.33 9.08
CA ALA A 84 -0.25 5.33 8.07
C ALA A 84 -0.32 4.72 6.66
N LEU A 85 0.62 3.82 6.32
CA LEU A 85 0.63 3.14 5.02
C LEU A 85 -0.58 2.21 4.84
N TYR A 86 -0.96 1.42 5.85
CA TYR A 86 -2.18 0.60 5.74
C TYR A 86 -3.44 1.44 5.58
N ARG A 87 -3.57 2.56 6.33
CA ARG A 87 -4.71 3.48 6.16
C ARG A 87 -4.73 4.13 4.78
N ARG A 88 -3.55 4.42 4.21
CA ARG A 88 -3.42 4.92 2.84
C ARG A 88 -3.98 3.93 1.82
N VAL A 89 -3.73 2.64 1.99
CA VAL A 89 -4.31 1.58 1.14
C VAL A 89 -5.84 1.61 1.21
N LEU A 90 -6.41 1.66 2.41
CA LEU A 90 -7.87 1.71 2.60
C LEU A 90 -8.51 2.96 1.98
N ALA A 91 -7.83 4.11 2.06
CA ALA A 91 -8.34 5.37 1.53
C ALA A 91 -8.30 5.42 0.00
N ARG A 92 -7.28 4.82 -0.62
CA ARG A 92 -7.04 4.93 -2.07
C ARG A 92 -7.70 3.83 -2.88
N TYR A 93 -7.83 2.63 -2.32
CA TYR A 93 -8.25 1.43 -3.05
C TYR A 93 -9.61 0.91 -2.55
N SER A 94 -10.60 1.79 -2.39
CA SER A 94 -11.90 1.44 -1.79
C SER A 94 -12.86 0.68 -2.71
N SER A 95 -12.53 0.48 -4.00
CA SER A 95 -13.37 -0.28 -4.93
C SER A 95 -13.28 -1.78 -4.67
N ARG A 96 -14.30 -2.54 -5.12
CA ARG A 96 -14.33 -4.01 -4.97
C ARG A 96 -13.19 -4.70 -5.71
N ASP A 97 -12.64 -4.08 -6.75
CA ASP A 97 -11.54 -4.64 -7.55
C ASP A 97 -10.25 -4.82 -6.73
N TRP A 98 -10.15 -4.09 -5.61
CA TRP A 98 -8.98 -4.10 -4.71
C TRP A 98 -9.22 -4.84 -3.40
N ALA A 99 -10.34 -5.59 -3.27
CA ALA A 99 -10.75 -6.23 -2.03
C ALA A 99 -9.63 -7.05 -1.37
N TYR A 100 -8.85 -7.80 -2.17
CA TYR A 100 -7.70 -8.57 -1.69
C TYR A 100 -6.69 -7.73 -0.89
N TYR A 101 -6.28 -6.58 -1.43
CA TYR A 101 -5.29 -5.71 -0.78
C TYR A 101 -5.90 -4.93 0.40
N VAL A 102 -7.16 -4.54 0.27
CA VAL A 102 -7.92 -3.89 1.33
C VAL A 102 -8.05 -4.80 2.55
N ASP A 103 -8.36 -6.08 2.34
CA ASP A 103 -8.52 -7.02 3.45
C ASP A 103 -7.18 -7.32 4.13
N GLN A 104 -6.08 -7.45 3.39
CA GLN A 104 -4.73 -7.52 3.98
C GLN A 104 -4.42 -6.30 4.87
N ALA A 105 -4.73 -5.09 4.40
CA ALA A 105 -4.48 -3.88 5.18
C ALA A 105 -5.35 -3.81 6.45
N LYS A 106 -6.61 -4.27 6.39
CA LYS A 106 -7.49 -4.36 7.58
C LYS A 106 -6.96 -5.37 8.59
N GLU A 107 -6.56 -6.56 8.14
CA GLU A 107 -6.00 -7.61 9.00
C GLU A 107 -4.75 -7.12 9.73
N ALA A 108 -3.83 -6.46 9.02
CA ALA A 108 -2.64 -5.89 9.62
C ALA A 108 -2.95 -4.76 10.63
N LEU A 109 -3.92 -3.89 10.33
CA LEU A 109 -4.37 -2.85 11.26
C LEU A 109 -5.02 -3.44 12.53
N ALA A 110 -5.79 -4.53 12.39
CA ALA A 110 -6.37 -5.23 13.53
C ALA A 110 -5.28 -5.86 14.41
N ALA A 111 -4.25 -6.45 13.80
CA ALA A 111 -3.11 -6.99 14.53
C ALA A 111 -2.37 -5.91 15.35
N LEU A 112 -2.15 -4.72 14.78
CA LEU A 112 -1.56 -3.57 15.50
C LEU A 112 -2.39 -3.14 16.72
N GLN A 113 -3.72 -3.10 16.58
CA GLN A 113 -4.63 -2.75 17.67
C GLN A 113 -4.64 -3.82 18.77
N GLY A 114 -4.61 -5.10 18.39
CA GLY A 114 -4.53 -6.23 19.30
C GLY A 114 -3.25 -6.21 20.15
N SER A 115 -2.10 -5.95 19.52
CA SER A 115 -0.81 -5.83 20.21
C SER A 115 -0.80 -4.66 21.20
N ALA A 116 -1.34 -3.49 20.81
CA ALA A 116 -1.43 -2.34 21.71
C ALA A 116 -2.33 -2.63 22.93
N SER A 117 -3.44 -3.33 22.74
CA SER A 117 -4.36 -3.70 23.83
C SER A 117 -3.75 -4.72 24.79
N ALA A 118 -3.00 -5.71 24.27
CA ALA A 118 -2.28 -6.69 25.08
C ALA A 118 -1.23 -6.03 26.00
N VAL A 119 -0.49 -5.03 25.49
CA VAL A 119 0.49 -4.26 26.29
C VAL A 119 -0.19 -3.50 27.43
N VAL A 120 -1.39 -2.94 27.21
CA VAL A 120 -2.14 -2.24 28.27
C VAL A 120 -2.59 -3.21 29.37
N ALA A 121 -3.02 -4.42 29.02
CA ALA A 121 -3.44 -5.44 29.99
C ALA A 121 -2.27 -6.00 30.83
N LEU A 122 -1.04 -5.94 30.32
CA LEU A 122 0.18 -6.40 30.99
C LEU A 122 0.80 -5.37 31.94
N ARG A 123 0.30 -4.12 31.99
CA ARG A 123 0.76 -3.16 33.01
C ARG A 123 0.25 -3.62 34.38
N PRO A 124 1.15 -3.95 35.34
CA PRO A 124 0.71 -4.30 36.68
C PRO A 124 0.07 -3.06 37.31
N ASP A 125 -1.18 -3.21 37.72
CA ASP A 125 -1.94 -2.21 38.43
C ASP A 125 -1.26 -1.96 39.79
N PRO A 126 -0.67 -0.78 40.07
CA PRO A 126 0.03 -0.52 41.32
C PRO A 126 -0.91 -0.52 42.54
N ALA A 127 -2.22 -0.64 42.32
CA ALA A 127 -3.24 -0.69 43.37
C ALA A 127 -3.41 -2.06 44.03
N ARG A 128 -2.76 -3.13 43.54
CA ARG A 128 -2.98 -4.50 44.05
C ARG A 128 -1.91 -5.00 45.04
N SER A 129 -1.38 -4.10 45.85
CA SER A 129 -0.50 -4.44 46.98
C SER A 129 -1.00 -3.77 48.27
N ARG A 130 -2.09 -4.31 48.83
CA ARG A 130 -2.40 -4.22 50.27
C ARG A 130 -3.16 -5.46 50.71
#